data_AF-A0A7C7DKH1-F1
#
_entry.id   AF-A0A7C7DKH1-F1
#
_cell.length_a   1.000
_cell.length_b   1.000
_cell.length_c   1.000
_cell.angle_alpha   90.00
_cell.angle_beta   90.00
_cell.angle_gamma   90.00
#
_symmetry.space_group_name_H-M   'P 1'
#
loop_
_entity.id
_entity.type
_entity.pdbx_description
1 polymer ?
#
loop_
_entity_poly.entity_id
_entity_poly.type
_entity_poly.pdbx_seq_one_letter_code
_entity_poly.pdbx_strand_id
1 'polypeptide(L)'
;PEERVREIMKIAQEPVSLETPIGEEEDSHLGDFIEDEDALAPAEAASFILLKEQLEEVLETLTPRERDVLRLRFGLEDGKARTLEEVGQKFNVTRERIRQIEAKALRKLRHPTRSKKLKDYLE
;
A
#
# COMPACT_ATOMS: atom_id res chain seq x y z
N PRO A 1 0.42 -29.38 -26.92
CA PRO A 1 1.23 -30.57 -26.53
C PRO A 1 2.65 -30.19 -26.12
N GLU A 2 3.35 -29.40 -26.94
CA GLU A 2 4.74 -28.96 -26.69
C GLU A 2 4.89 -28.07 -25.44
N GLU A 3 3.93 -27.19 -25.16
CA GLU A 3 3.93 -26.32 -23.98
C GLU A 3 3.91 -27.11 -22.66
N ARG A 4 3.05 -28.14 -22.58
CA ARG A 4 2.99 -29.07 -21.44
C ARG A 4 4.29 -29.86 -21.26
N VAL A 5 4.96 -30.22 -22.35
CA VAL A 5 6.26 -30.91 -22.28
C VAL A 5 7.32 -29.98 -21.69
N ARG A 6 7.33 -28.69 -22.06
CA ARG A 6 8.26 -27.70 -21.49
C ARG A 6 8.01 -27.43 -20.00
N GLU A 7 6.75 -27.35 -19.57
CA GLU A 7 6.39 -27.22 -18.15
C GLU A 7 6.86 -28.42 -17.33
N ILE A 8 6.58 -29.64 -17.79
CA ILE A 8 7.00 -30.87 -17.10
C ILE A 8 8.53 -30.93 -17.00
N MET A 9 9.24 -30.56 -18.07
CA MET A 9 10.70 -30.51 -18.07
C MET A 9 11.29 -29.45 -17.13
N LYS A 10 10.58 -28.33 -16.89
CA LYS A 10 10.99 -27.33 -15.89
C LYS A 10 10.80 -27.82 -14.46
N ILE A 11 9.67 -28.47 -14.18
CA ILE A 11 9.33 -28.96 -12.82
C ILE A 11 10.24 -30.14 -12.42
N ALA A 12 10.68 -30.93 -13.39
CA ALA A 12 11.56 -32.07 -13.15
C ALA A 12 13.03 -31.70 -12.85
N GLN A 13 13.40 -30.41 -12.87
CA GLN A 13 14.75 -29.98 -12.51
C GLN A 13 14.94 -30.05 -11.00
N GLU A 14 16.07 -30.60 -10.55
CA GLU A 14 16.44 -30.62 -9.15
C GLU A 14 16.88 -29.21 -8.68
N PRO A 15 16.50 -28.80 -7.46
CA PRO A 15 16.92 -27.51 -6.92
C PRO A 15 18.44 -27.48 -6.71
N VAL A 16 19.05 -26.33 -7.03
CA VAL A 16 20.47 -26.09 -6.81
C VAL A 16 20.67 -25.56 -5.39
N SER A 17 21.78 -25.93 -4.75
CA SER A 17 22.12 -25.43 -3.42
C SER A 17 22.46 -23.94 -3.46
N LEU A 18 21.98 -23.17 -2.48
CA LEU A 18 22.37 -21.77 -2.30
C LEU A 18 23.82 -21.62 -1.85
N GLU A 19 24.38 -22.67 -1.24
CA GLU A 19 25.80 -22.76 -0.84
C GLU A 19 26.72 -23.13 -2.01
N THR A 20 26.22 -23.22 -3.24
CA THR A 20 27.08 -23.48 -4.39
C THR A 20 27.99 -22.28 -4.63
N PRO A 21 29.33 -22.45 -4.58
CA PRO A 21 30.26 -21.35 -4.81
C PRO A 21 30.13 -20.85 -6.26
N ILE A 22 30.19 -19.54 -6.42
CA ILE A 22 30.07 -18.84 -7.70
C ILE A 22 31.37 -18.05 -7.93
N GLY A 23 31.97 -18.20 -9.10
CA GLY A 23 33.22 -17.49 -9.45
C GLY A 23 34.49 -18.20 -8.98
N GLU A 24 35.63 -17.51 -9.11
CA GLU A 24 36.96 -17.99 -8.69
C GLU A 24 37.30 -17.59 -7.25
N GLU A 25 36.52 -16.69 -6.65
CA GLU A 25 36.67 -16.26 -5.27
C GLU A 25 35.87 -17.20 -4.36
N GLU A 26 36.54 -17.87 -3.42
CA GLU A 26 35.93 -18.88 -2.54
C GLU A 26 34.91 -18.32 -1.53
N ASP A 27 34.73 -17.00 -1.49
CA ASP A 27 33.86 -16.32 -0.51
C ASP A 27 32.44 -16.04 -1.04
N SER A 28 32.16 -16.22 -2.33
CA SER A 28 30.84 -15.91 -2.93
C SER A 28 30.02 -17.16 -3.23
N HIS A 29 28.81 -17.23 -2.68
CA HIS A 29 27.87 -18.34 -2.84
C HIS A 29 26.67 -17.90 -3.69
N LEU A 30 25.97 -18.85 -4.31
CA LEU A 30 24.79 -18.57 -5.14
C LEU A 30 23.70 -17.79 -4.38
N GLY A 31 23.54 -18.06 -3.08
CA GLY A 31 22.60 -17.36 -2.22
C GLY A 31 22.87 -15.86 -2.07
N ASP A 32 24.12 -15.42 -2.19
CA ASP A 32 24.51 -14.02 -2.03
C ASP A 32 24.00 -13.12 -3.18
N PHE A 33 23.59 -13.74 -4.30
CA PHE A 33 23.07 -13.06 -5.49
C PHE A 33 21.54 -13.11 -5.60
N ILE A 34 20.85 -13.74 -4.65
CA ILE A 34 19.40 -13.77 -4.62
C ILE A 34 18.92 -12.53 -3.87
N GLU A 35 18.34 -11.59 -4.59
CA GLU A 35 17.70 -10.43 -3.98
C GLU A 35 16.41 -10.84 -3.26
N ASP A 36 16.15 -10.19 -2.13
CA ASP A 36 14.87 -10.29 -1.46
C ASP A 36 13.87 -9.36 -2.19
N GLU A 37 13.08 -9.94 -3.09
CA GLU A 37 12.04 -9.21 -3.84
C GLU A 37 10.90 -8.70 -2.92
N ASP A 38 10.75 -9.26 -1.71
CA ASP A 38 9.73 -8.85 -0.74
C ASP A 38 10.24 -7.70 0.16
N ALA A 39 11.54 -7.44 0.20
CA ALA A 39 12.13 -6.37 0.98
C ALA A 39 11.88 -4.99 0.33
N LEU A 40 11.07 -4.17 0.99
CA LEU A 40 10.86 -2.77 0.62
C LEU A 40 12.18 -1.99 0.63
N ALA A 41 12.47 -1.30 -0.47
CA ALA A 41 13.66 -0.45 -0.56
C ALA A 41 13.60 0.66 0.51
N PRO A 42 14.73 1.01 1.18
CA PRO A 42 14.73 2.04 2.21
C PRO A 42 14.16 3.39 1.76
N ALA A 43 14.38 3.75 0.49
CA ALA A 43 13.83 4.96 -0.12
C ALA A 43 12.28 4.91 -0.23
N GLU A 44 11.73 3.75 -0.60
CA GLU A 44 10.28 3.54 -0.69
C GLU A 44 9.64 3.56 0.70
N ALA A 45 10.26 2.90 1.67
CA ALA A 45 9.82 2.92 3.06
C ALA A 45 9.79 4.35 3.63
N ALA A 46 10.83 5.15 3.37
CA ALA A 46 10.89 6.55 3.77
C ALA A 46 9.80 7.39 3.07
N SER A 47 9.60 7.19 1.77
CA SER A 47 8.54 7.86 1.01
C SER A 47 7.14 7.57 1.57
N PHE A 48 6.87 6.32 1.94
CA PHE A 48 5.61 5.90 2.55
C PHE A 48 5.37 6.55 3.91
N ILE A 49 6.41 6.65 4.75
CA ILE A 49 6.32 7.34 6.05
C ILE A 49 5.99 8.82 5.85
N LEU A 50 6.70 9.50 4.95
CA LEU A 50 6.46 10.91 4.64
C LEU A 50 5.04 11.14 4.08
N LEU A 51 4.58 10.26 3.19
CA LEU A 51 3.21 10.29 2.66
C LEU A 51 2.19 10.19 3.79
N LYS A 52 2.39 9.26 4.73
CA LYS A 52 1.50 9.06 5.87
C LYS A 52 1.42 10.30 6.77
N GLU A 53 2.55 10.92 7.06
CA GLU A 53 2.61 12.16 7.87
C GLU A 53 1.87 13.30 7.18
N GLN A 54 2.14 13.54 5.89
CA GLN A 54 1.47 14.59 5.14
C GLN A 54 -0.03 14.35 4.96
N LEU A 55 -0.43 13.09 4.76
CA LEU A 55 -1.84 12.71 4.72
C LEU A 55 -2.53 13.07 6.03
N GLU A 56 -1.89 12.78 7.17
CA GLU A 56 -2.44 13.11 8.48
C GLU A 56 -2.59 14.63 8.67
N GLU A 57 -1.58 15.42 8.33
CA GLU A 57 -1.68 16.90 8.36
C GLU A 57 -2.86 17.41 7.52
N VAL A 58 -3.06 16.84 6.33
CA VAL A 58 -4.14 17.26 5.44
C VAL A 58 -5.50 16.85 6.01
N LEU A 59 -5.61 15.67 6.63
CA LEU A 59 -6.82 15.19 7.28
C LEU A 59 -7.19 16.02 8.52
N GLU A 60 -6.22 16.55 9.25
CA GLU A 60 -6.44 17.49 10.36
C GLU A 60 -7.12 18.79 9.93
N THR A 61 -7.01 19.18 8.66
CA THR A 61 -7.72 20.37 8.11
C THR A 61 -9.21 20.14 7.85
N LEU A 62 -9.70 18.92 8.03
CA LEU A 62 -11.12 18.58 7.94
C LEU A 62 -11.79 18.72 9.30
N THR A 63 -13.12 18.69 9.32
CA THR A 63 -13.82 18.60 10.61
C THR A 63 -13.56 17.24 11.25
N PRO A 64 -13.58 17.10 12.60
CA PRO A 64 -13.32 15.83 13.27
C PRO A 64 -14.18 14.69 12.73
N ARG A 65 -15.46 14.98 12.46
CA ARG A 65 -16.40 14.00 11.89
C ARG A 65 -16.08 13.60 10.45
N GLU A 66 -15.62 14.53 9.62
CA GLU A 66 -15.20 14.22 8.24
C GLU A 66 -13.91 13.38 8.25
N ARG A 67 -12.94 13.73 9.08
CA ARG A 67 -11.70 12.99 9.27
C ARG A 67 -11.97 11.56 9.72
N ASP A 68 -12.75 11.37 10.77
CA ASP A 68 -12.99 10.05 11.36
C ASP A 68 -13.78 9.14 10.38
N VAL A 69 -14.71 9.71 9.60
CA VAL A 69 -15.40 8.99 8.52
C VAL A 69 -14.41 8.52 7.44
N LEU A 70 -13.48 9.37 7.01
CA LEU A 70 -12.46 8.98 6.02
C LEU A 70 -11.47 7.94 6.57
N ARG A 71 -10.98 8.11 7.81
CA ARG A 71 -10.09 7.15 8.47
C ARG A 71 -10.70 5.75 8.50
N LEU A 72 -11.97 5.63 8.88
CA LEU A 72 -12.68 4.35 8.94
C LEU A 72 -13.03 3.81 7.55
N ARG A 73 -13.39 4.68 6.60
CA ARG A 73 -13.77 4.26 5.25
C ARG A 73 -12.60 3.64 4.49
N PHE A 74 -11.42 4.25 4.62
CA PHE A 74 -10.21 3.86 3.90
C PHE A 74 -9.23 3.03 4.74
N GLY A 75 -9.53 2.76 6.01
CA GLY A 75 -8.68 1.97 6.89
C GLY A 75 -7.34 2.64 7.20
N LEU A 76 -7.31 3.97 7.29
CA LEU A 76 -6.06 4.75 7.45
C LEU A 76 -5.39 4.55 8.82
N GLU A 77 -6.10 3.96 9.77
CA GLU A 77 -5.64 3.74 11.15
C GLU A 77 -5.41 2.25 11.45
N ASP A 78 -6.38 1.39 11.13
CA ASP A 78 -6.37 -0.05 11.42
C ASP A 78 -6.10 -0.94 10.20
N GLY A 79 -5.83 -0.34 9.02
CA GLY A 79 -5.59 -1.05 7.76
C GLY A 79 -6.85 -1.69 7.17
N LYS A 80 -8.02 -1.54 7.80
CA LYS A 80 -9.27 -2.21 7.41
C LYS A 80 -10.29 -1.20 6.89
N ALA A 81 -10.46 -1.17 5.58
CA ALA A 81 -11.50 -0.37 4.96
C ALA A 81 -12.90 -0.89 5.35
N ARG A 82 -13.74 0.01 5.86
CA ARG A 82 -15.14 -0.30 6.25
C ARG A 82 -16.11 0.17 5.19
N THR A 83 -17.24 -0.50 5.04
CA THR A 83 -18.30 -0.10 4.11
C THR A 83 -19.05 1.14 4.61
N LEU A 84 -19.75 1.84 3.70
CA LEU A 84 -20.58 3.00 4.08
C LEU A 84 -21.65 2.65 5.13
N GLU A 85 -22.12 1.42 5.13
CA GLU A 85 -23.14 0.93 6.06
C GLU A 85 -22.54 0.68 7.45
N GLU A 86 -21.40 0.02 7.53
CA GLU A 86 -20.67 -0.19 8.79
C GLU A 86 -20.24 1.12 9.45
N VAL A 87 -19.77 2.08 8.64
CA VAL A 87 -19.44 3.44 9.11
C VAL A 87 -20.72 4.14 9.57
N GLY A 88 -21.82 4.01 8.83
CA GLY A 88 -23.12 4.58 9.19
C GLY A 88 -23.63 4.08 10.55
N GLN A 89 -23.54 2.77 10.77
CA GLN A 89 -23.88 2.15 12.06
C GLN A 89 -23.03 2.72 13.20
N LYS A 90 -21.71 2.87 13.02
CA LYS A 90 -20.82 3.43 14.06
C LYS A 90 -21.12 4.89 14.40
N PHE A 91 -21.52 5.69 13.41
CA PHE A 91 -21.87 7.11 13.61
C PHE A 91 -23.36 7.35 13.87
N ASN A 92 -24.16 6.28 14.00
CA ASN A 92 -25.61 6.30 14.18
C ASN A 92 -26.32 7.19 13.14
N VAL A 93 -25.94 7.04 11.87
CA VAL A 93 -26.50 7.77 10.71
C VAL A 93 -26.73 6.83 9.54
N THR A 94 -27.55 7.27 8.59
CA THR A 94 -27.83 6.48 7.39
C THR A 94 -26.60 6.35 6.49
N ARG A 95 -26.55 5.27 5.71
CA ARG A 95 -25.54 5.05 4.65
C ARG A 95 -25.39 6.26 3.73
N GLU A 96 -26.51 6.84 3.30
CA GLU A 96 -26.52 7.99 2.41
C GLU A 96 -25.92 9.23 3.07
N ARG A 97 -26.10 9.40 4.38
CA ARG A 97 -25.45 10.49 5.12
C ARG A 97 -23.93 10.35 5.14
N ILE A 98 -23.40 9.14 5.32
CA ILE A 98 -21.95 8.89 5.23
C ILE A 98 -21.43 9.20 3.82
N ARG A 99 -22.15 8.77 2.77
CA ARG A 99 -21.78 9.06 1.38
C ARG A 99 -21.68 10.56 1.11
N GLN A 100 -22.61 11.35 1.65
CA GLN A 100 -22.57 12.82 1.54
C GLN A 100 -21.38 13.43 2.27
N ILE A 101 -21.05 12.95 3.47
CA ILE A 101 -19.90 13.42 4.25
C ILE A 101 -18.60 13.11 3.49
N GLU A 102 -18.46 11.89 2.97
CA GLU A 102 -17.31 11.47 2.16
C GLU A 102 -17.15 12.38 0.93
N ALA A 103 -18.21 12.54 0.13
CA ALA A 103 -18.15 13.38 -1.06
C ALA A 103 -17.77 14.83 -0.74
N LYS A 104 -18.29 15.37 0.37
CA LYS A 104 -17.95 16.72 0.84
C LYS A 104 -16.50 16.82 1.30
N ALA A 105 -16.00 15.84 2.03
CA ALA A 105 -14.62 15.80 2.51
C ALA A 105 -13.64 15.67 1.34
N LEU A 106 -13.89 14.74 0.41
CA LEU A 106 -13.09 14.57 -0.81
C LEU A 106 -13.07 15.84 -1.66
N ARG A 107 -14.21 16.55 -1.77
CA ARG A 107 -14.26 17.84 -2.47
C ARG A 107 -13.36 18.89 -1.80
N LYS A 108 -13.30 18.94 -0.47
CA LYS A 108 -12.39 19.83 0.26
C LYS A 108 -10.93 19.45 0.04
N LEU A 109 -10.62 18.15 0.08
CA LEU A 109 -9.27 17.63 -0.14
C LEU A 109 -8.76 17.88 -1.57
N ARG A 110 -9.65 17.84 -2.56
CA ARG A 110 -9.33 18.15 -3.97
C ARG A 110 -8.96 19.61 -4.21
N HIS A 111 -9.28 20.53 -3.31
CA HIS A 111 -8.97 21.95 -3.48
C HIS A 111 -7.44 22.16 -3.58
N PRO A 112 -6.93 22.98 -4.52
CA PRO A 112 -5.49 23.12 -4.79
C PRO A 112 -4.63 23.41 -3.56
N THR A 113 -5.15 24.19 -2.61
CA THR A 113 -4.45 24.53 -1.36
C THR A 113 -4.09 23.30 -0.51
N ARG A 114 -4.90 22.23 -0.60
CA ARG A 114 -4.70 20.98 0.16
C ARG A 114 -4.12 19.88 -0.72
N SER A 115 -4.60 19.75 -1.95
CA SER A 115 -4.13 18.72 -2.88
C SER A 115 -2.70 18.93 -3.36
N LYS A 116 -2.16 20.16 -3.35
CA LYS A 116 -0.78 20.41 -3.78
C LYS A 116 0.25 19.62 -2.97
N LYS A 117 0.07 19.47 -1.66
CA LYS A 117 0.97 18.67 -0.80
C LYS A 117 0.98 17.19 -1.19
N LEU A 118 -0.19 16.63 -1.51
CA LEU A 118 -0.36 15.21 -1.82
C LEU A 118 -0.13 14.88 -3.30
N LYS A 119 -0.05 15.88 -4.18
CA LYS A 119 0.13 15.68 -5.63
C LYS A 119 1.52 15.15 -5.97
N ASP A 120 2.51 15.53 -5.20
CA ASP A 120 3.91 15.13 -5.42
C ASP A 120 4.13 13.62 -5.20
N TYR A 121 3.16 12.91 -4.64
CA TYR A 121 3.16 11.45 -4.44
C TYR A 121 2.38 10.67 -5.51
N LEU A 122 1.85 11.35 -6.55
CA LEU A 122 1.13 10.71 -7.66
C LEU A 122 1.99 10.50 -8.91
N GLU A 123 3.28 10.86 -8.85
CA GLU A 123 4.28 10.59 -9.90
C GLU A 123 4.89 9.20 -9.79
#